data_AF-A0A254N398-F1
#
_entry.id   AF-A0A254N398-F1
#
_cell.length_a   1.000
_cell.length_b   1.000
_cell.length_c   1.000
_cell.angle_alpha   90.00
_cell.angle_beta   90.00
_cell.angle_gamma   90.00
#
_symmetry.space_group_name_H-M   'P 1'
#
loop_
_entity.id
_entity.type
_entity.pdbx_description
1 polymer ?
#
loop_
_entity_poly.entity_id
_entity_poly.type
_entity_poly.pdbx_seq_one_letter_code
_entity_poly.pdbx_strand_id
1 'polypeptide(L)'
;MTTRQDLISLARHTREAASLFVKDIGNGLLVVSHNTLALVGLAVVSVLLVFTSQTGLREQVESATLGWLNARHEARAEAEGNTLLAAAEPDAIARATATDPKELSRQQAAIAHWLARRYSVAPEPISRLVQEAWSVGQRAKVEPTLILAIMAIESRFNPFAQSAVGAQGLMQVMTRVHDDKYEAFGGNLAAFDPVTNLRVGVQVLKECIQRAGSLEEGLRYYVGAANLAEDTGYTARVLAEHDLLKAVAAGRSVPATTTVRPIREAASSPAGESAQVALLR
;
A
#
# COMPACT_ATOMS: atom_id res chain seq x y z
N MET A 1 75.77 62.38 16.99
CA MET A 1 74.72 61.88 17.91
C MET A 1 73.30 61.97 17.35
N THR A 2 73.07 62.59 16.18
CA THR A 2 71.75 62.88 15.61
C THR A 2 71.10 61.72 14.85
N THR A 3 71.86 60.93 14.08
CA THR A 3 71.32 59.85 13.22
C THR A 3 70.62 58.71 13.95
N ARG A 4 71.00 58.40 15.19
CA ARG A 4 70.38 57.33 15.98
C ARG A 4 69.03 57.74 16.57
N GLN A 5 68.84 59.04 16.83
CA GLN A 5 67.58 59.56 17.36
C GLN A 5 66.50 59.64 16.26
N ASP A 6 66.87 60.00 15.04
CA ASP A 6 65.97 60.05 13.88
C ASP A 6 65.46 58.65 13.46
N LEU A 7 66.30 57.62 13.57
CA LEU A 7 65.88 56.24 13.29
C LEU A 7 64.90 55.71 14.35
N ILE A 8 65.06 56.11 15.61
CA ILE A 8 64.17 55.69 16.71
C ILE A 8 62.81 56.42 16.62
N SER A 9 62.79 57.69 16.22
CA SER A 9 61.52 58.42 16.01
C SER A 9 60.77 57.91 14.78
N LEU A 10 61.45 57.63 13.67
CA LEU A 10 60.84 57.05 12.47
C LEU A 10 60.24 55.67 12.76
N ALA A 11 60.96 54.81 13.50
CA ALA A 11 60.46 53.49 13.91
C ALA A 11 59.25 53.57 14.86
N ARG A 12 59.17 54.62 15.69
CA ARG A 12 58.02 54.85 16.58
C ARG A 12 56.79 55.31 15.79
N HIS A 13 56.97 56.24 14.86
CA HIS A 13 55.89 56.74 14.00
C HIS A 13 55.34 55.67 13.05
N THR A 14 56.18 54.80 12.49
CA THR A 14 55.71 53.69 11.65
C THR A 14 54.95 52.65 12.46
N ARG A 15 55.37 52.37 13.70
CA ARG A 15 54.66 51.47 14.61
C ARG A 15 53.30 52.02 15.05
N GLU A 16 53.22 53.31 15.32
CA GLU A 16 51.97 54.00 15.66
C GLU A 16 51.00 54.01 14.47
N ALA A 17 51.50 54.31 13.26
CA ALA A 17 50.71 54.28 12.03
C ALA A 17 50.21 52.85 11.71
N ALA A 18 51.05 51.83 11.86
CA ALA A 18 50.66 50.44 11.66
C ALA A 18 49.62 49.97 12.67
N SER A 19 49.75 50.38 13.95
CA SER A 19 48.77 50.08 15.00
C SER A 19 47.40 50.69 14.70
N LEU A 20 47.35 51.96 14.28
CA LEU A 20 46.11 52.63 13.87
C LEU A 20 45.47 51.95 12.67
N PHE A 21 46.26 51.63 11.65
CA PHE A 21 45.78 50.94 10.45
C PHE A 21 45.20 49.56 10.75
N VAL A 22 45.87 48.75 11.58
CA VAL A 22 45.35 47.43 12.01
C VAL A 22 44.07 47.58 12.82
N LYS A 23 43.98 48.59 13.69
CA LYS A 23 42.80 48.86 14.51
C LYS A 23 41.61 49.32 13.67
N ASP A 24 41.85 50.16 12.66
CA ASP A 24 40.81 50.63 11.74
C ASP A 24 40.33 49.52 10.80
N ILE A 25 41.23 48.67 10.29
CA ILE A 25 40.85 47.48 9.51
C ILE A 25 40.06 46.49 10.37
N GLY A 26 40.50 46.23 11.60
CA GLY A 26 39.81 45.33 12.52
C GLY A 26 38.39 45.80 12.83
N ASN A 27 38.24 47.09 13.15
CA ASN A 27 36.94 47.70 13.39
C ASN A 27 36.06 47.70 12.13
N GLY A 28 36.63 48.02 10.97
CA GLY A 28 35.92 47.98 9.68
C GLY A 28 35.43 46.58 9.32
N LEU A 29 36.26 45.55 9.51
CA LEU A 29 35.92 44.16 9.23
C LEU A 29 34.81 43.65 10.15
N LEU A 30 34.83 44.03 11.44
CA LEU A 30 33.77 43.66 12.39
C LEU A 30 32.43 44.33 12.04
N VAL A 31 32.44 45.58 11.62
CA VAL A 31 31.21 46.28 11.19
C VAL A 31 30.65 45.64 9.92
N VAL A 32 31.50 45.32 8.95
CA VAL A 32 31.08 44.65 7.70
C VAL A 32 30.57 43.23 7.96
N SER A 33 31.22 42.45 8.84
CA SER A 33 30.77 41.09 9.15
C SER A 33 29.45 41.09 9.92
N HIS A 34 29.27 42.03 10.85
CA HIS A 34 28.03 42.16 11.60
C HIS A 34 26.87 42.59 10.69
N ASN A 35 27.10 43.56 9.81
CA ASN A 35 26.07 44.03 8.87
C ASN A 35 25.71 42.98 7.83
N THR A 36 26.67 42.19 7.34
CA THR A 36 26.37 41.08 6.42
C THR A 36 25.61 39.96 7.11
N LEU A 37 25.98 39.60 8.35
CA LEU A 37 25.23 38.63 9.15
C LEU A 37 23.80 39.10 9.43
N ALA A 38 23.61 40.39 9.73
CA ALA A 38 22.29 40.99 9.92
C ALA A 38 21.45 40.96 8.64
N LEU A 39 22.05 41.23 7.47
CA LEU A 39 21.38 41.15 6.17
C LEU A 39 20.94 39.72 5.84
N VAL A 40 21.81 38.74 6.09
CA VAL A 40 21.48 37.32 5.91
C VAL A 40 20.36 36.91 6.87
N GLY A 41 20.44 37.32 8.15
CA GLY A 41 19.39 37.06 9.13
C GLY A 41 18.04 37.66 8.72
N LEU A 42 18.04 38.92 8.25
CA LEU A 42 16.85 39.58 7.75
C LEU A 42 16.26 38.87 6.53
N ALA A 43 17.10 38.42 5.59
CA ALA A 43 16.64 37.67 4.42
C ALA A 43 15.98 36.34 4.82
N VAL A 44 16.60 35.60 5.75
CA VAL A 44 16.04 34.35 6.28
C VAL A 44 14.70 34.58 6.97
N VAL A 45 14.60 35.60 7.83
CA VAL A 45 13.35 35.96 8.50
C VAL A 45 12.29 36.37 7.49
N SER A 46 12.64 37.16 6.47
CA SER A 46 11.71 37.60 5.43
C SER A 46 11.15 36.42 4.63
N VAL A 47 12.01 35.46 4.26
CA VAL A 47 11.58 34.23 3.58
C VAL A 47 10.65 33.41 4.48
N LEU A 48 11.01 33.24 5.75
CA LEU A 48 10.16 32.57 6.74
C LEU A 48 8.80 33.25 6.89
N LEU A 49 8.74 34.58 6.88
CA LEU A 49 7.51 35.35 7.06
C LEU A 49 6.62 35.32 5.81
N VAL A 50 7.22 35.30 4.62
CA VAL A 50 6.50 35.06 3.36
C VAL A 50 5.93 33.63 3.34
N PHE A 51 6.76 32.63 3.67
CA PHE A 51 6.35 31.23 3.72
C PHE A 51 5.26 31.02 4.78
N THR A 52 5.51 31.51 6.00
CA THR A 52 4.61 32.19 6.96
C THR A 52 3.17 32.47 6.54
N SER A 53 3.05 33.51 5.74
CA SER A 53 1.82 34.25 5.47
C SER A 53 1.09 33.75 4.22
N GLN A 54 1.82 33.18 3.26
CA GLN A 54 1.26 32.75 1.97
C GLN A 54 0.80 31.28 2.04
N THR A 55 -0.41 31.06 2.55
CA THR A 55 -1.03 29.72 2.58
C THR A 55 -1.10 29.07 1.19
N GLY A 56 -1.40 29.85 0.14
CA GLY A 56 -1.49 29.34 -1.22
C GLY A 56 -0.16 28.84 -1.81
N LEU A 57 0.99 29.44 -1.44
CA LEU A 57 2.31 28.96 -1.88
C LEU A 57 2.64 27.61 -1.22
N ARG A 58 2.27 27.42 0.05
CA ARG A 58 2.48 26.14 0.75
C ARG A 58 1.67 25.03 0.11
N GLU A 59 0.38 25.26 -0.14
CA GLU A 59 -0.51 24.29 -0.77
C GLU A 59 -0.04 23.92 -2.19
N GLN A 60 0.47 24.89 -2.95
CA GLN A 60 1.06 24.63 -4.28
C GLN A 60 2.34 23.80 -4.19
N VAL A 61 3.23 24.11 -3.24
CA VAL A 61 4.45 23.32 -3.03
C VAL A 61 4.11 21.91 -2.57
N GLU A 62 3.16 21.75 -1.66
CA GLU A 62 2.72 20.46 -1.13
C GLU A 62 2.03 19.61 -2.20
N SER A 63 1.11 20.17 -2.97
CA SER A 63 0.47 19.47 -4.09
C SER A 63 1.47 19.09 -5.18
N ALA A 64 2.43 19.95 -5.49
CA ALA A 64 3.48 19.66 -6.47
C ALA A 64 4.44 18.55 -5.99
N THR A 65 4.84 18.56 -4.71
CA THR A 65 5.72 17.52 -4.16
C THR A 65 5.00 16.18 -4.05
N LEU A 66 3.73 16.17 -3.61
CA LEU A 66 2.90 14.97 -3.58
C LEU A 66 2.67 14.42 -4.99
N GLY A 67 2.35 15.27 -5.96
CA GLY A 67 2.17 14.87 -7.36
C GLY A 67 3.44 14.27 -7.97
N TRP A 68 4.61 14.90 -7.73
CA TRP A 68 5.90 14.38 -8.18
C TRP A 68 6.25 13.03 -7.53
N LEU A 69 5.98 12.88 -6.24
CA LEU A 69 6.24 11.64 -5.52
C LEU A 69 5.34 10.51 -6.05
N ASN A 70 4.04 10.75 -6.19
CA ASN A 70 3.08 9.79 -6.72
C ASN A 70 3.46 9.33 -8.14
N ALA A 71 3.80 10.27 -9.03
CA ALA A 71 4.24 9.93 -10.39
C ALA A 71 5.48 9.01 -10.41
N ARG A 72 6.41 9.16 -9.46
CA ARG A 72 7.56 8.24 -9.33
C ARG A 72 7.17 6.88 -8.77
N HIS A 73 6.23 6.83 -7.84
CA HIS A 73 5.70 5.57 -7.31
C HIS A 73 4.95 4.80 -8.42
N GLU A 74 4.14 5.48 -9.22
CA GLU A 74 3.45 4.91 -10.38
C GLU A 74 4.42 4.32 -11.39
N ALA A 75 5.44 5.10 -11.80
CA ALA A 75 6.44 4.63 -12.76
C ALA A 75 7.23 3.41 -12.28
N ARG A 76 7.51 3.30 -10.97
CA ARG A 76 8.17 2.12 -10.38
C ARG A 76 7.25 0.90 -10.36
N ALA A 77 6.01 1.10 -9.94
CA ALA A 77 5.02 0.02 -9.91
C ALA A 77 4.68 -0.51 -11.31
N GLU A 78 4.67 0.35 -12.34
CA GLU A 78 4.54 -0.09 -13.73
C GLU A 78 5.73 -0.93 -14.18
N ALA A 79 6.95 -0.51 -13.84
CA ALA A 79 8.17 -1.25 -14.17
C ALA A 79 8.23 -2.63 -13.47
N GLU A 80 7.68 -2.74 -12.27
CA GLU A 80 7.61 -3.98 -11.48
C GLU A 80 6.36 -4.83 -11.77
N GLY A 81 5.40 -4.36 -12.58
CA GLY A 81 4.15 -5.07 -12.85
C GLY A 81 3.09 -4.98 -11.74
N ASN A 82 3.32 -4.12 -10.75
CA ASN A 82 2.53 -3.85 -9.55
C ASN A 82 1.52 -2.69 -9.74
N THR A 83 0.94 -2.56 -10.93
CA THR A 83 -0.02 -1.50 -11.29
C THR A 83 -1.25 -1.39 -10.36
N LEU A 84 -1.60 -2.47 -9.66
CA LEU A 84 -2.67 -2.48 -8.65
C LEU A 84 -2.28 -1.76 -7.36
N LEU A 85 -1.00 -1.78 -6.99
CA LEU A 85 -0.47 -1.07 -5.83
C LEU A 85 -0.28 0.42 -6.10
N ALA A 86 0.12 0.79 -7.31
CA ALA A 86 0.39 2.19 -7.66
C ALA A 86 -0.84 3.11 -7.57
N ALA A 87 -2.02 2.57 -7.87
CA ALA A 87 -3.28 3.31 -7.77
C ALA A 87 -3.79 3.45 -6.31
N ALA A 88 -3.01 3.03 -5.31
CA ALA A 88 -3.34 3.22 -3.91
C ALA A 88 -3.13 4.66 -3.49
N GLU A 89 -4.19 5.48 -3.62
CA GLU A 89 -4.23 6.78 -2.93
C GLU A 89 -4.12 6.58 -1.42
N PRO A 90 -3.25 7.33 -0.71
CA PRO A 90 -3.17 7.32 0.75
C PRO A 90 -4.53 7.63 1.43
N ASP A 91 -5.39 8.41 0.77
CA ASP A 91 -6.74 8.74 1.25
C ASP A 91 -7.77 7.61 1.10
N ALA A 92 -7.43 6.50 0.43
CA ALA A 92 -8.27 5.31 0.43
C ALA A 92 -8.38 4.68 1.84
N ILE A 93 -7.38 4.92 2.69
CA ILE A 93 -7.31 4.46 4.08
C ILE A 93 -8.33 5.22 4.96
N ALA A 94 -8.84 6.38 4.52
CA ALA A 94 -9.82 7.16 5.28
C ALA A 94 -11.29 6.81 4.98
N ARG A 95 -11.59 6.00 3.95
CA ARG A 95 -12.97 5.58 3.55
C ARG A 95 -13.32 4.14 3.96
N ALA A 96 -12.65 3.61 4.99
CA ALA A 96 -12.12 2.24 4.97
C ALA A 96 -13.06 1.05 5.15
N THR A 97 -14.33 1.17 5.57
CA THR A 97 -15.05 -0.05 6.04
C THR A 97 -16.46 -0.28 5.52
N ALA A 98 -17.11 0.69 4.88
CA ALA A 98 -18.51 0.53 4.47
C ALA A 98 -18.90 1.44 3.29
N THR A 99 -19.86 0.98 2.50
CA THR A 99 -20.53 1.79 1.46
C THR A 99 -22.01 1.47 1.45
N ASP A 100 -22.88 2.47 1.20
CA ASP A 100 -24.32 2.23 1.13
C ASP A 100 -24.63 1.32 -0.08
N PRO A 101 -25.31 0.17 0.10
CA PRO A 101 -25.71 -0.70 -0.99
C PRO A 101 -26.52 0.00 -2.11
N LYS A 102 -27.14 1.14 -1.84
CA LYS A 102 -27.89 1.95 -2.82
C LYS A 102 -27.00 2.64 -3.84
N GLU A 103 -25.72 2.85 -3.52
CA GLU A 103 -24.75 3.46 -4.44
C GLU A 103 -24.21 2.45 -5.46
N LEU A 104 -24.53 1.16 -5.29
CA LEU A 104 -24.10 0.08 -6.18
C LEU A 104 -24.97 -0.02 -7.43
N SER A 105 -24.37 -0.54 -8.50
CA SER A 105 -25.17 -1.04 -9.63
C SER A 105 -26.10 -2.18 -9.19
N ARG A 106 -27.20 -2.40 -9.92
CA ARG A 106 -28.18 -3.46 -9.60
C ARG A 106 -27.53 -4.85 -9.43
N GLN A 107 -26.56 -5.18 -10.30
CA GLN A 107 -25.82 -6.43 -10.24
C GLN A 107 -24.97 -6.53 -8.95
N GLN A 108 -24.22 -5.48 -8.64
CA GLN A 108 -23.40 -5.42 -7.44
C GLN A 108 -24.25 -5.47 -6.16
N ALA A 109 -25.36 -4.74 -6.12
CA ALA A 109 -26.30 -4.75 -4.99
C ALA A 109 -26.91 -6.13 -4.76
N ALA A 110 -27.26 -6.86 -5.84
CA ALA A 110 -27.80 -8.21 -5.72
C ALA A 110 -26.78 -9.17 -5.08
N ILE A 111 -25.52 -9.10 -5.52
CA ILE A 111 -24.42 -9.89 -4.94
C ILE A 111 -24.17 -9.49 -3.49
N ALA A 112 -24.11 -8.19 -3.19
CA ALA A 112 -23.84 -7.72 -1.84
C ALA A 112 -24.89 -8.21 -0.84
N HIS A 113 -26.19 -8.09 -1.16
CA HIS A 113 -27.25 -8.62 -0.30
C HIS A 113 -27.24 -10.15 -0.19
N TRP A 114 -26.88 -10.85 -1.26
CA TRP A 114 -26.81 -12.31 -1.24
C TRP A 114 -25.67 -12.80 -0.33
N LEU A 115 -24.47 -12.23 -0.49
CA LEU A 115 -23.30 -12.52 0.33
C LEU A 115 -23.53 -12.16 1.81
N ALA A 116 -24.10 -10.98 2.07
CA ALA A 116 -24.44 -10.53 3.43
C ALA A 116 -25.30 -11.56 4.17
N ARG A 117 -26.35 -12.09 3.51
CA ARG A 117 -27.21 -13.13 4.08
C ARG A 117 -26.50 -14.47 4.25
N ARG A 118 -25.70 -14.90 3.26
CA ARG A 118 -25.02 -16.20 3.27
C ARG A 118 -23.93 -16.30 4.33
N TYR A 119 -23.16 -15.23 4.51
CA TYR A 119 -22.01 -15.20 5.41
C TYR A 119 -22.28 -14.47 6.73
N SER A 120 -23.51 -13.97 6.94
CA SER A 120 -23.90 -13.23 8.14
C SER A 120 -23.01 -12.02 8.40
N VAL A 121 -22.70 -11.27 7.34
CA VAL A 121 -21.96 -10.01 7.38
C VAL A 121 -22.89 -8.89 6.96
N ALA A 122 -22.74 -7.71 7.56
CA ALA A 122 -23.55 -6.55 7.21
C ALA A 122 -23.41 -6.19 5.71
N PRO A 123 -24.48 -5.71 5.05
CA PRO A 123 -24.44 -5.40 3.63
C PRO A 123 -23.52 -4.22 3.31
N GLU A 124 -23.26 -3.29 4.22
CA GLU A 124 -22.46 -2.09 3.97
C GLU A 124 -20.95 -2.40 3.81
N PRO A 125 -20.31 -3.23 4.67
CA PRO A 125 -18.94 -3.70 4.43
C PRO A 125 -18.82 -4.57 3.19
N ILE A 126 -19.78 -5.48 2.97
CA ILE A 126 -19.79 -6.31 1.76
C ILE A 126 -19.91 -5.45 0.50
N SER A 127 -20.75 -4.42 0.52
CA SER A 127 -20.91 -3.49 -0.59
C SER A 127 -19.60 -2.82 -0.95
N ARG A 128 -18.80 -2.44 0.06
CA ARG A 128 -17.49 -1.87 -0.18
C ARG A 128 -16.52 -2.87 -0.82
N LEU A 129 -16.49 -4.11 -0.34
CA LEU A 129 -15.69 -5.19 -0.93
C LEU A 129 -16.11 -5.52 -2.36
N VAL A 130 -17.41 -5.49 -2.65
CA VAL A 130 -17.97 -5.67 -4.00
C VAL A 130 -17.50 -4.55 -4.93
N GLN A 131 -17.56 -3.28 -4.52
CA GLN A 131 -17.02 -2.19 -5.35
C GLN A 131 -15.54 -2.37 -5.64
N GLU A 132 -14.77 -2.69 -4.60
CA GLU A 132 -13.33 -2.86 -4.73
C GLU A 132 -12.97 -4.04 -5.63
N ALA A 133 -13.66 -5.19 -5.50
CA ALA A 133 -13.47 -6.34 -6.37
C ALA A 133 -13.71 -5.99 -7.85
N TRP A 134 -14.70 -5.13 -8.15
CA TRP A 134 -14.91 -4.63 -9.51
C TRP A 134 -13.79 -3.70 -10.00
N SER A 135 -13.31 -2.81 -9.12
CA SER A 135 -12.23 -1.87 -9.46
C SER A 135 -10.92 -2.60 -9.73
N VAL A 136 -10.52 -3.48 -8.81
CA VAL A 136 -9.26 -4.23 -8.88
C VAL A 136 -9.35 -5.34 -9.93
N GLY A 137 -10.47 -6.04 -10.04
CA GLY A 137 -10.68 -7.10 -11.02
C GLY A 137 -10.53 -6.62 -12.47
N GLN A 138 -11.06 -5.44 -12.80
CA GLN A 138 -10.87 -4.83 -14.13
C GLN A 138 -9.40 -4.58 -14.45
N ARG A 139 -8.62 -4.02 -13.51
CA ARG A 139 -7.19 -3.76 -13.71
C ARG A 139 -6.38 -5.06 -13.77
N ALA A 140 -6.74 -6.05 -12.96
CA ALA A 140 -6.08 -7.35 -12.91
C ALA A 140 -6.48 -8.30 -14.06
N LYS A 141 -7.54 -7.97 -14.81
CA LYS A 141 -8.23 -8.86 -15.76
C LYS A 141 -8.72 -10.15 -15.10
N VAL A 142 -9.20 -10.05 -13.87
CA VAL A 142 -9.78 -11.15 -13.09
C VAL A 142 -11.24 -10.82 -12.80
N GLU A 143 -12.13 -11.78 -13.03
CA GLU A 143 -13.57 -11.59 -12.81
C GLU A 143 -13.88 -11.22 -11.34
N PRO A 144 -14.67 -10.16 -11.08
CA PRO A 144 -15.00 -9.75 -9.71
C PRO A 144 -15.72 -10.83 -8.91
N THR A 145 -16.55 -11.64 -9.57
CA THR A 145 -17.25 -12.77 -8.94
C THR A 145 -16.29 -13.88 -8.50
N LEU A 146 -15.17 -14.08 -9.21
CA LEU A 146 -14.15 -15.04 -8.81
C LEU A 146 -13.38 -14.54 -7.59
N ILE A 147 -13.03 -13.26 -7.56
CA ILE A 147 -12.35 -12.61 -6.44
C ILE A 147 -13.19 -12.74 -5.16
N LEU A 148 -14.50 -12.47 -5.24
CA LEU A 148 -15.44 -12.61 -4.13
C LEU A 148 -15.63 -14.08 -3.71
N ALA A 149 -15.62 -15.02 -4.66
CA ALA A 149 -15.68 -16.46 -4.35
C ALA A 149 -14.44 -16.92 -3.56
N ILE A 150 -13.25 -16.44 -3.91
CA ILE A 150 -12.02 -16.75 -3.18
C ILE A 150 -12.12 -16.22 -1.74
N MET A 151 -12.49 -14.95 -1.53
CA MET A 151 -12.69 -14.40 -0.18
C MET A 151 -13.68 -15.21 0.66
N ALA A 152 -14.74 -15.70 0.02
CA ALA A 152 -15.77 -16.50 0.64
C ALA A 152 -15.24 -17.85 1.14
N ILE A 153 -14.37 -18.50 0.35
CA ILE A 153 -13.72 -19.77 0.70
C ILE A 153 -12.59 -19.58 1.71
N GLU A 154 -11.80 -18.51 1.59
CA GLU A 154 -10.61 -18.26 2.40
C GLU A 154 -10.93 -17.82 3.82
N SER A 155 -11.80 -16.82 3.98
CA SER A 155 -12.06 -16.20 5.29
C SER A 155 -13.53 -16.11 5.67
N ARG A 156 -14.44 -16.48 4.76
CA ARG A 156 -15.88 -16.23 4.91
C ARG A 156 -16.19 -14.75 5.17
N PHE A 157 -15.44 -13.86 4.51
CA PHE A 157 -15.49 -12.41 4.67
C PHE A 157 -15.07 -11.88 6.04
N ASN A 158 -14.25 -12.62 6.79
CA ASN A 158 -13.68 -12.15 8.06
C ASN A 158 -12.29 -11.50 7.84
N PRO A 159 -12.15 -10.17 8.01
CA PRO A 159 -10.87 -9.50 7.80
C PRO A 159 -9.83 -9.78 8.90
N PHE A 160 -10.24 -10.36 10.03
CA PHE A 160 -9.35 -10.72 11.13
C PHE A 160 -9.03 -12.21 11.17
N ALA A 161 -9.32 -12.95 10.09
CA ALA A 161 -9.00 -14.36 10.00
C ALA A 161 -7.49 -14.60 9.98
N GLN A 162 -7.03 -15.59 10.73
CA GLN A 162 -5.64 -16.05 10.71
C GLN A 162 -5.61 -17.58 10.72
N SER A 163 -4.86 -18.17 9.78
CA SER A 163 -4.65 -19.61 9.74
C SER A 163 -3.50 -20.06 10.64
N ALA A 164 -3.45 -21.36 10.94
CA ALA A 164 -2.37 -21.97 11.73
C ALA A 164 -0.98 -21.82 11.09
N VAL A 165 -0.92 -21.69 9.76
CA VAL A 165 0.32 -21.51 8.99
C VAL A 165 0.69 -20.04 8.77
N GLY A 166 -0.08 -19.10 9.36
CA GLY A 166 0.24 -17.67 9.35
C GLY A 166 -0.31 -16.88 8.16
N ALA A 167 -1.21 -17.45 7.35
CA ALA A 167 -1.98 -16.66 6.39
C ALA A 167 -2.96 -15.73 7.12
N GLN A 168 -3.12 -14.49 6.65
CA GLN A 168 -3.86 -13.45 7.36
C GLN A 168 -4.84 -12.70 6.46
N GLY A 169 -5.96 -12.29 7.06
CA GLY A 169 -6.93 -11.39 6.47
C GLY A 169 -7.92 -12.04 5.50
N LEU A 170 -8.60 -11.17 4.74
CA LEU A 170 -9.78 -11.49 3.95
C LEU A 170 -9.55 -12.54 2.85
N MET A 171 -8.41 -12.49 2.17
CA MET A 171 -8.01 -13.42 1.11
C MET A 171 -6.95 -14.42 1.58
N GLN A 172 -6.65 -14.47 2.89
CA GLN A 172 -5.64 -15.37 3.49
C GLN A 172 -4.28 -15.31 2.75
N VAL A 173 -3.74 -14.11 2.59
CA VAL A 173 -2.41 -13.92 2.00
C VAL A 173 -1.34 -14.21 3.06
N MET A 174 -0.31 -14.98 2.71
CA MET A 174 0.85 -15.21 3.59
C MET A 174 1.71 -13.95 3.64
N THR A 175 1.55 -13.15 4.70
CA THR A 175 2.28 -11.89 4.89
C THR A 175 3.78 -12.12 4.82
N ARG A 176 4.32 -13.08 5.58
CA ARG A 176 5.77 -13.41 5.60
C ARG A 176 6.41 -13.72 4.24
N VAL A 177 5.63 -14.10 3.24
CA VAL A 177 6.11 -14.43 1.89
C VAL A 177 5.95 -13.23 0.93
N HIS A 178 5.08 -12.29 1.28
CA HIS A 178 4.69 -11.15 0.46
C HIS A 178 4.80 -9.83 1.22
N ASP A 179 5.74 -9.74 2.17
CA ASP A 179 5.92 -8.56 3.04
C ASP A 179 6.20 -7.31 2.19
N ASP A 180 6.96 -7.48 1.09
CA ASP A 180 7.25 -6.47 0.07
C ASP A 180 6.00 -5.79 -0.50
N LYS A 181 4.93 -6.56 -0.71
CA LYS A 181 3.64 -6.05 -1.23
C LYS A 181 2.82 -5.31 -0.16
N TYR A 182 3.10 -5.52 1.11
CA TYR A 182 2.43 -4.83 2.20
C TYR A 182 3.19 -3.59 2.70
N GLU A 183 4.50 -3.46 2.42
CA GLU A 183 5.29 -2.30 2.83
C GLU A 183 4.70 -0.97 2.36
N ALA A 184 4.21 -0.91 1.12
CA ALA A 184 3.57 0.28 0.55
C ALA A 184 2.29 0.72 1.28
N PHE A 185 1.71 -0.15 2.12
CA PHE A 185 0.45 0.09 2.85
C PHE A 185 0.65 0.18 4.37
N GLY A 186 1.88 0.29 4.86
CA GLY A 186 2.17 0.36 6.29
C GLY A 186 2.59 -0.97 6.93
N GLY A 187 3.01 -1.95 6.10
CA GLY A 187 3.58 -3.22 6.54
C GLY A 187 2.55 -4.28 6.90
N ASN A 188 2.97 -5.34 7.61
CA ASN A 188 2.19 -6.58 7.78
C ASN A 188 0.82 -6.39 8.43
N LEU A 189 0.64 -5.34 9.25
CA LEU A 189 -0.66 -5.03 9.87
C LEU A 189 -1.71 -4.60 8.84
N ALA A 190 -1.30 -4.12 7.67
CA ALA A 190 -2.19 -3.77 6.57
C ALA A 190 -2.91 -5.01 5.98
N ALA A 191 -2.46 -6.23 6.31
CA ALA A 191 -3.20 -7.45 5.98
C ALA A 191 -4.57 -7.56 6.68
N PHE A 192 -4.79 -6.80 7.78
CA PHE A 192 -6.08 -6.75 8.45
C PHE A 192 -6.99 -5.62 7.94
N ASP A 193 -6.48 -4.74 7.08
CA ASP A 193 -7.32 -3.80 6.33
C ASP A 193 -8.00 -4.54 5.16
N PRO A 194 -9.35 -4.61 5.10
CA PRO A 194 -10.05 -5.44 4.12
C PRO A 194 -9.77 -5.04 2.67
N VAL A 195 -9.65 -3.73 2.39
CA VAL A 195 -9.44 -3.19 1.04
C VAL A 195 -8.01 -3.46 0.58
N THR A 196 -7.04 -3.25 1.46
CA THR A 196 -5.62 -3.52 1.19
C THR A 196 -5.38 -5.01 0.99
N ASN A 197 -5.91 -5.87 1.88
CA ASN A 197 -5.77 -7.31 1.77
C ASN A 197 -6.38 -7.84 0.46
N LEU A 198 -7.53 -7.31 0.04
CA LEU A 198 -8.12 -7.62 -1.27
C LEU A 198 -7.18 -7.24 -2.41
N ARG A 199 -6.64 -6.02 -2.44
CA ARG A 199 -5.73 -5.57 -3.50
C ARG A 199 -4.49 -6.46 -3.62
N VAL A 200 -3.83 -6.71 -2.48
CA VAL A 200 -2.64 -7.55 -2.45
C VAL A 200 -2.98 -9.00 -2.82
N GLY A 201 -4.08 -9.55 -2.32
CA GLY A 201 -4.55 -10.90 -2.66
C GLY A 201 -4.83 -11.06 -4.16
N VAL A 202 -5.47 -10.08 -4.79
CA VAL A 202 -5.73 -10.10 -6.24
C VAL A 202 -4.43 -9.96 -7.05
N GLN A 203 -3.48 -9.15 -6.60
CA GLN A 203 -2.16 -9.05 -7.23
C GLN A 203 -1.42 -10.41 -7.18
N VAL A 204 -1.40 -11.08 -6.02
CA VAL A 204 -0.81 -12.42 -5.89
C VAL A 204 -1.54 -13.42 -6.79
N LEU A 205 -2.87 -13.42 -6.81
CA LEU A 205 -3.66 -14.30 -7.68
C LEU A 205 -3.35 -14.10 -9.16
N LYS A 206 -3.23 -12.85 -9.61
CA LYS A 206 -2.87 -12.51 -10.99
C LYS A 206 -1.51 -13.11 -11.36
N GLU A 207 -0.51 -12.96 -10.51
CA GLU A 207 0.82 -13.54 -10.73
C GLU A 207 0.78 -15.07 -10.77
N CYS A 208 0.00 -15.70 -9.89
CA CYS A 208 -0.21 -17.15 -9.91
C CYS A 208 -0.83 -17.62 -11.24
N ILE A 209 -1.88 -16.96 -11.72
CA ILE A 209 -2.53 -17.28 -13.00
C ILE A 209 -1.56 -17.07 -14.17
N GLN A 210 -0.81 -15.96 -14.17
CA GLN A 210 0.18 -15.68 -15.22
C GLN A 210 1.30 -16.73 -15.26
N ARG A 211 1.78 -17.18 -14.09
CA ARG A 211 2.81 -18.22 -13.99
C ARG A 211 2.30 -19.58 -14.43
N ALA A 212 1.05 -19.90 -14.09
CA ALA A 212 0.45 -21.20 -14.34
C ALA A 212 -0.11 -21.37 -15.76
N GLY A 213 -0.46 -20.26 -16.43
CA GLY A 213 -1.01 -20.26 -17.79
C GLY A 213 -2.50 -20.62 -17.90
N SER A 214 -3.14 -21.05 -16.82
CA SER A 214 -4.59 -21.28 -16.75
C SER A 214 -5.15 -20.83 -15.40
N LEU A 215 -6.47 -20.63 -15.33
CA LEU A 215 -7.13 -20.21 -14.11
C LEU A 215 -7.08 -21.31 -13.04
N GLU A 216 -7.38 -22.54 -13.41
CA GLU A 216 -7.43 -23.68 -12.51
C GLU A 216 -6.05 -23.95 -11.89
N GLU A 217 -5.00 -23.99 -12.70
CA GLU A 217 -3.63 -24.14 -12.18
C GLU A 217 -3.21 -22.88 -11.39
N GLY A 218 -3.63 -21.68 -11.79
CA GLY A 218 -3.41 -20.46 -11.03
C GLY A 218 -3.97 -20.52 -9.61
N LEU A 219 -5.18 -21.08 -9.44
CA LEU A 219 -5.80 -21.30 -8.12
C LEU A 219 -5.03 -22.33 -7.29
N ARG A 220 -4.47 -23.37 -7.93
CA ARG A 220 -3.58 -24.34 -7.25
C ARG A 220 -2.28 -23.69 -6.79
N TYR A 221 -1.69 -22.82 -7.60
CA TYR A 221 -0.52 -22.03 -7.20
C TYR A 221 -0.84 -21.08 -6.04
N TYR A 222 -2.02 -20.45 -6.06
CA TYR A 222 -2.44 -19.50 -5.03
C TYR A 222 -2.50 -20.13 -3.64
N VAL A 223 -3.07 -21.34 -3.50
CA VAL A 223 -3.17 -22.05 -2.22
C VAL A 223 -1.87 -22.81 -1.85
N GLY A 224 -0.81 -22.68 -2.66
CA GLY A 224 0.44 -23.40 -2.48
C GLY A 224 0.37 -24.90 -2.83
N ALA A 225 -0.70 -25.34 -3.50
CA ALA A 225 -0.93 -26.74 -3.89
C ALA A 225 -0.39 -27.12 -5.28
N ALA A 226 0.33 -26.21 -5.95
CA ALA A 226 0.85 -26.47 -7.30
C ALA A 226 1.81 -27.67 -7.40
N ASN A 227 2.47 -28.04 -6.30
CA ASN A 227 3.38 -29.17 -6.24
C ASN A 227 2.74 -30.45 -5.67
N LEU A 228 1.45 -30.41 -5.28
CA LEU A 228 0.75 -31.59 -4.79
C LEU A 228 0.12 -32.37 -5.95
N ALA A 229 0.26 -33.70 -5.89
CA ALA A 229 -0.27 -34.63 -6.90
C ALA A 229 -1.80 -34.65 -6.95
N GLU A 230 -2.47 -34.30 -5.85
CA GLU A 230 -3.94 -34.27 -5.76
C GLU A 230 -4.44 -32.85 -5.44
N ASP A 231 -5.45 -32.40 -6.18
CA ASP A 231 -6.17 -31.16 -5.89
C ASP A 231 -6.98 -31.37 -4.61
N THR A 232 -6.77 -30.53 -3.60
CA THR A 232 -7.47 -30.55 -2.29
C THR A 232 -8.97 -30.20 -2.40
N GLY A 233 -9.52 -30.22 -3.61
CA GLY A 233 -10.86 -29.76 -3.97
C GLY A 233 -11.01 -28.25 -3.87
N TYR A 234 -9.92 -27.49 -3.65
CA TYR A 234 -9.97 -26.06 -3.47
C TYR A 234 -10.48 -25.37 -4.74
N THR A 235 -9.91 -25.71 -5.89
CA THR A 235 -10.31 -25.18 -7.20
C THR A 235 -11.80 -25.40 -7.44
N ALA A 236 -12.28 -26.62 -7.21
CA ALA A 236 -13.69 -26.97 -7.39
C ALA A 236 -14.62 -26.17 -6.46
N ARG A 237 -14.23 -25.95 -5.19
CA ARG A 237 -15.02 -25.13 -4.25
C ARG A 237 -15.10 -23.67 -4.70
N VAL A 238 -13.97 -23.08 -5.12
CA VAL A 238 -13.91 -21.70 -5.61
C VAL A 238 -14.76 -21.53 -6.88
N LEU A 239 -14.61 -22.43 -7.86
CA LEU A 239 -15.35 -22.35 -9.11
C LEU A 239 -16.87 -22.53 -8.90
N ALA A 240 -17.28 -23.41 -8.00
CA ALA A 240 -18.69 -23.58 -7.69
C ALA A 240 -19.29 -22.36 -6.96
N GLU A 241 -18.58 -21.73 -6.02
CA GLU A 241 -19.03 -20.48 -5.39
C GLU A 241 -19.04 -19.32 -6.41
N HIS A 242 -18.06 -19.30 -7.33
CA HIS A 242 -18.01 -18.36 -8.44
C HIS A 242 -19.23 -18.48 -9.36
N ASP A 243 -19.64 -19.69 -9.72
CA ASP A 243 -20.83 -19.93 -10.55
C ASP A 243 -22.13 -19.49 -9.87
N LEU A 244 -22.24 -19.68 -8.55
CA LEU A 244 -23.36 -19.14 -7.77
C LEU A 244 -23.40 -17.61 -7.84
N LEU A 245 -22.25 -16.96 -7.66
CA LEU A 245 -22.16 -15.50 -7.75
C LEU A 245 -22.48 -14.99 -9.16
N LYS A 246 -22.04 -15.68 -10.21
CA LYS A 246 -22.44 -15.37 -11.60
C LYS A 246 -23.95 -15.53 -11.80
N ALA A 247 -24.56 -16.55 -11.21
CA ALA A 247 -26.00 -16.75 -11.26
C ALA A 247 -26.76 -15.59 -10.59
N VAL A 248 -26.31 -15.14 -9.42
CA VAL A 248 -26.88 -13.99 -8.71
C VAL A 248 -26.69 -12.70 -9.50
N ALA A 249 -25.49 -12.48 -10.06
CA ALA A 249 -25.20 -11.35 -10.96
C ALA A 249 -26.14 -11.30 -12.16
N ALA A 250 -26.45 -12.47 -12.75
CA ALA A 250 -27.39 -12.59 -13.86
C ALA A 250 -28.87 -12.43 -13.45
N GLY A 251 -29.16 -12.17 -12.18
CA GLY A 251 -30.51 -11.97 -11.66
C GLY A 251 -31.26 -13.27 -11.33
N ARG A 252 -30.61 -14.43 -11.30
CA ARG A 252 -31.24 -15.68 -10.87
C ARG A 252 -31.43 -15.70 -9.35
N SER A 253 -32.58 -16.18 -8.90
CA SER A 253 -32.86 -16.37 -7.46
C SER A 253 -32.13 -17.60 -6.95
N VAL A 254 -31.01 -17.41 -6.28
CA VAL A 254 -30.22 -18.48 -5.63
C VAL A 254 -30.42 -18.38 -4.12
N PRO A 255 -30.93 -19.43 -3.44
CA PRO A 255 -31.03 -19.43 -1.98
C PRO A 255 -29.66 -19.26 -1.32
N ALA A 256 -29.57 -18.42 -0.30
CA ALA A 256 -28.31 -18.20 0.45
C ALA A 256 -27.83 -19.48 1.17
N THR A 257 -28.71 -20.45 1.41
CA THR A 257 -28.44 -21.75 2.04
C THR A 257 -27.87 -22.80 1.08
N THR A 258 -27.69 -22.48 -0.21
CA THR A 258 -27.24 -23.46 -1.22
C THR A 258 -25.86 -24.01 -0.84
N THR A 259 -25.77 -25.31 -0.58
CA THR A 259 -24.50 -25.98 -0.28
C THR A 259 -23.72 -26.21 -1.56
N VAL A 260 -22.50 -25.67 -1.63
CA VAL A 260 -21.54 -26.03 -2.69
C VAL A 260 -21.09 -27.45 -2.43
N ARG A 261 -21.62 -28.42 -3.20
CA ARG A 261 -21.19 -29.82 -3.12
C ARG A 261 -20.00 -30.00 -4.08
N PRO A 262 -18.81 -30.38 -3.61
CA PRO A 262 -17.71 -30.68 -4.52
C PRO A 262 -18.09 -31.87 -5.40
N ILE A 263 -17.87 -31.74 -6.70
CA ILE A 263 -17.97 -32.87 -7.64
C ILE A 263 -16.77 -33.78 -7.31
N ARG A 264 -17.06 -35.01 -6.88
CA ARG A 264 -16.17 -36.03 -6.26
C ARG A 264 -15.84 -35.83 -4.78
N GLU A 265 -16.77 -36.31 -3.96
CA GLU A 265 -16.40 -37.11 -2.78
C GLU A 265 -16.42 -38.58 -3.25
N ALA A 266 -15.27 -39.08 -3.71
CA ALA A 266 -15.08 -40.51 -3.89
C ALA A 266 -14.75 -41.11 -2.53
N ALA A 267 -15.76 -41.75 -1.92
CA ALA A 267 -15.68 -42.76 -0.86
C ALA A 267 -14.48 -42.65 0.10
N SER A 268 -14.70 -42.01 1.25
CA SER A 268 -13.90 -42.31 2.44
C SER A 268 -14.18 -43.74 2.90
N SER A 269 -13.13 -44.55 3.07
CA SER A 269 -13.09 -45.60 4.11
C SER A 269 -12.06 -45.20 5.18
N PRO A 270 -12.27 -45.54 6.46
CA PRO A 270 -11.57 -44.93 7.57
C PRO A 270 -10.28 -45.66 7.98
N ALA A 271 -9.48 -44.94 8.77
CA ALA A 271 -8.37 -45.36 9.65
C ALA A 271 -6.94 -45.24 9.10
N GLY A 272 -6.10 -44.52 9.86
CA GLY A 272 -4.63 -44.56 9.74
C GLY A 272 -3.93 -43.30 10.26
N GLU A 273 -3.48 -43.36 11.51
CA GLU A 273 -2.51 -42.51 12.24
C GLU A 273 -1.52 -41.64 11.46
N SER A 274 -1.35 -40.41 11.96
CA SER A 274 -0.10 -39.79 12.41
C SER A 274 1.23 -40.17 11.71
N ALA A 275 1.88 -39.23 11.02
CA ALA A 275 3.29 -38.84 11.23
C ALA A 275 3.86 -37.91 10.13
N GLN A 276 4.48 -36.80 10.60
CA GLN A 276 5.77 -36.22 10.18
C GLN A 276 5.96 -35.68 8.74
N VAL A 277 6.23 -34.38 8.53
CA VAL A 277 7.41 -33.52 8.85
C VAL A 277 8.40 -33.40 7.67
N ALA A 278 8.78 -32.14 7.38
CA ALA A 278 10.01 -31.64 6.76
C ALA A 278 10.14 -31.68 5.21
N LEU A 279 10.24 -30.49 4.59
CA LEU A 279 11.49 -29.84 4.15
C LEU A 279 11.21 -28.78 3.07
N LEU A 280 11.48 -27.51 3.37
CA LEU A 280 11.92 -26.53 2.37
C LEU A 280 13.17 -25.84 2.92
N ARG A 281 14.30 -26.22 2.32
CA ARG A 281 15.41 -25.31 2.04
C ARG A 281 15.08 -24.56 0.76
#